data_AF-A0A957U9P7-F1
#
_entry.id   AF-A0A957U9P7-F1
#
_cell.length_a   1.000
_cell.length_b   1.000
_cell.length_c   1.000
_cell.angle_alpha   90.00
_cell.angle_beta   90.00
_cell.angle_gamma   90.00
#
_symmetry.space_group_name_H-M   'P 1'
#
loop_
_entity.id
_entity.type
_entity.pdbx_description
1 polymer ?
#
loop_
_entity_poly.entity_id
_entity_poly.type
_entity_poly.pdbx_seq_one_letter_code
_entity_poly.pdbx_strand_id
1 'polypeptide(L)'
;MRHSFVSLLLIASLAVAVLAGCTAPQAAQPAAGQPDAGQAAPKRVVYLINGALGDNAFYDSGQAGIDALAAEYGVETRTIEANFDAGKYEPSLQAAVGYADVIFVISYGFEDQLKEIADKNPDKVFVNIDTVVENSADTITSVDFIEEESAYLAGVVAGMLTTDTSVKNINADKIVGVVGGDVDPVVSAFVFAYEKGAQSVDPEIAVETKSLGGAWDDAAKGKQAALQLYDQKADVVFQVAAAAGIGTLQAAREREL
;
A
#
# COMPACT_ATOMS: atom_id res chain seq x y z
N MET A 1 -46.62 -62.99 9.14
CA MET A 1 -45.90 -61.92 8.40
C MET A 1 -45.32 -60.94 9.43
N ARG A 2 -44.25 -61.35 10.10
CA ARG A 2 -43.68 -60.68 11.27
C ARG A 2 -42.16 -60.73 11.18
N HIS A 3 -41.57 -60.30 10.06
CA HIS A 3 -40.10 -60.23 9.92
C HIS A 3 -39.59 -59.06 9.05
N SER A 4 -40.43 -58.09 8.65
CA SER A 4 -40.01 -56.97 7.77
C SER A 4 -39.97 -55.59 8.42
N PHE A 5 -40.11 -55.48 9.74
CA PHE A 5 -40.07 -54.17 10.45
C PHE A 5 -38.83 -53.97 11.34
N VAL A 6 -37.97 -54.97 11.49
CA VAL A 6 -36.78 -54.88 12.37
C VAL A 6 -35.51 -54.45 11.61
N SER A 7 -35.47 -54.59 10.29
CA SER A 7 -34.31 -54.17 9.47
C SER A 7 -34.32 -52.69 9.06
N LEU A 8 -35.42 -51.95 9.28
CA LEU A 8 -35.49 -50.51 8.96
C LEU A 8 -35.03 -49.60 10.11
N LEU A 9 -34.89 -50.14 11.33
CA LEU A 9 -34.51 -49.39 12.54
C LEU A 9 -33.01 -49.47 12.89
N LEU A 10 -32.22 -50.30 12.19
CA LEU A 10 -30.76 -50.38 12.36
C LEU A 10 -29.95 -49.61 11.31
N ILE A 11 -30.60 -49.06 10.27
CA ILE A 11 -29.94 -48.24 9.24
C ILE A 11 -30.11 -46.74 9.53
N ALA A 12 -31.06 -46.36 10.40
CA ALA A 12 -31.26 -44.97 10.82
C ALA A 12 -30.34 -44.52 11.97
N SER A 13 -29.67 -45.45 12.66
CA SER A 13 -28.75 -45.15 13.78
C SER A 13 -27.26 -45.12 13.39
N LEU A 14 -26.93 -45.40 12.12
CA LEU A 14 -25.57 -45.32 11.58
C LEU A 14 -25.38 -44.22 10.52
N ALA A 15 -26.28 -43.22 10.51
CA ALA A 15 -26.19 -42.03 9.65
C ALA A 15 -25.95 -40.72 10.41
N VAL A 16 -25.79 -40.78 11.74
CA VAL A 16 -25.55 -39.60 12.60
C VAL A 16 -24.07 -39.51 13.07
N ALA A 17 -23.21 -40.42 12.62
CA ALA A 17 -21.79 -40.48 13.04
C ALA A 17 -20.79 -40.09 11.94
N VAL A 18 -21.18 -39.25 10.96
CA VAL A 18 -20.28 -38.75 9.90
C VAL A 18 -20.38 -37.23 9.71
N LEU A 19 -20.56 -36.48 10.80
CA LEU A 19 -20.48 -35.00 10.79
C LEU A 19 -19.52 -34.43 11.86
N ALA A 20 -18.73 -35.28 12.51
CA ALA A 20 -17.67 -34.85 13.43
C ALA A 20 -16.31 -35.21 12.81
N GLY A 21 -15.81 -34.38 11.90
CA GLY A 21 -14.52 -34.67 11.26
C GLY A 21 -14.14 -33.82 10.06
N CYS A 22 -14.39 -32.51 10.08
CA CYS A 22 -13.71 -31.51 9.23
C CYS A 22 -13.89 -30.12 9.85
N THR A 23 -13.35 -29.92 11.05
CA THR A 23 -13.00 -28.57 11.52
C THR A 23 -11.51 -28.42 11.26
N ALA A 24 -11.14 -27.75 10.16
CA ALA A 24 -9.87 -27.06 10.12
C ALA A 24 -9.78 -26.16 11.37
N PRO A 25 -8.60 -25.98 11.99
CA PRO A 25 -8.47 -24.97 13.03
C PRO A 25 -8.81 -23.64 12.39
N GLN A 26 -10.01 -23.14 12.65
CA GLN A 26 -10.34 -21.76 12.42
C GLN A 26 -9.37 -21.01 13.32
N ALA A 27 -8.36 -20.40 12.69
CA ALA A 27 -7.48 -19.48 13.37
C ALA A 27 -8.39 -18.55 14.15
N ALA A 28 -8.29 -18.58 15.48
CA ALA A 28 -9.00 -17.65 16.32
C ALA A 28 -8.64 -16.27 15.79
N GLN A 29 -9.62 -15.56 15.21
CA GLN A 29 -9.49 -14.13 15.03
C GLN A 29 -9.07 -13.60 16.40
N PRO A 30 -7.98 -12.81 16.50
CA PRO A 30 -7.68 -12.12 17.74
C PRO A 30 -8.96 -11.41 18.13
N ALA A 31 -9.52 -11.77 19.30
CA ALA A 31 -10.53 -10.94 19.90
C ALA A 31 -9.91 -9.55 20.01
N ALA A 32 -10.46 -8.57 19.29
CA ALA A 32 -10.11 -7.18 19.49
C ALA A 32 -10.17 -6.95 21.00
N GLY A 33 -9.02 -6.68 21.60
CA GLY A 33 -8.90 -6.53 23.04
C GLY A 33 -9.94 -5.52 23.49
N GLN A 34 -10.78 -5.89 24.46
CA GLN A 34 -11.63 -4.91 25.11
C GLN A 34 -10.72 -3.77 25.57
N PRO A 35 -11.02 -2.51 25.22
CA PRO A 35 -10.22 -1.39 25.67
C PRO A 35 -10.17 -1.42 27.19
N ASP A 36 -8.95 -1.31 27.72
CA ASP A 36 -8.69 -1.25 29.15
C ASP A 36 -9.57 -0.13 29.75
N ALA A 37 -10.34 -0.46 30.79
CA ALA A 37 -11.47 0.34 31.27
C ALA A 37 -11.07 1.68 31.96
N GLY A 38 -9.83 2.14 31.74
CA GLY A 38 -9.26 3.37 32.29
C GLY A 38 -8.79 4.40 31.26
N GLN A 39 -8.66 4.08 29.97
CA GLN A 39 -8.31 5.05 28.93
C GLN A 39 -9.56 5.59 28.25
N ALA A 40 -9.73 6.92 28.27
CA ALA A 40 -10.77 7.57 27.51
C ALA A 40 -10.57 7.26 26.02
N ALA A 41 -11.65 6.90 25.32
CA ALA A 41 -11.60 6.66 23.89
C ALA A 41 -11.00 7.88 23.15
N PRO A 42 -10.15 7.66 22.12
CA PRO A 42 -9.60 8.74 21.32
C PRO A 42 -10.70 9.66 20.80
N LYS A 43 -10.47 10.97 20.87
CA LYS A 43 -11.44 11.97 20.38
C LYS A 43 -10.93 12.73 19.18
N ARG A 44 -9.60 12.85 19.06
CA ARG A 44 -8.95 13.64 18.02
C ARG A 44 -7.90 12.82 17.31
N VAL A 45 -7.98 12.80 15.99
CA VAL A 45 -7.05 12.08 15.12
C VAL A 45 -6.40 13.09 14.18
N VAL A 46 -5.09 12.95 13.97
CA VAL A 46 -4.38 13.69 12.92
C VAL A 46 -3.86 12.71 11.88
N TYR A 47 -4.01 13.10 10.62
CA TYR A 47 -3.29 12.53 9.49
C TYR A 47 -2.20 13.51 9.06
N LEU A 48 -0.94 13.16 9.32
CA LEU A 48 0.22 13.97 8.97
C LEU A 48 0.97 13.29 7.82
N ILE A 49 1.14 14.01 6.72
CA ILE A 49 1.81 13.48 5.53
C ILE A 49 3.03 14.34 5.17
N ASN A 50 4.13 13.70 4.77
CA ASN A 50 5.27 14.43 4.18
C ASN A 50 4.84 15.21 2.94
N GLY A 51 3.96 14.65 2.12
CA GLY A 51 3.50 15.21 0.86
C GLY A 51 2.29 16.13 0.99
N ALA A 52 1.42 16.05 -0.02
CA ALA A 52 0.20 16.83 -0.15
C ALA A 52 -0.93 15.95 -0.69
N LEU A 53 -2.17 16.32 -0.38
CA LEU A 53 -3.35 15.68 -0.97
C LEU A 53 -3.52 16.09 -2.46
N GLY A 54 -4.39 15.39 -3.17
CA GLY A 54 -4.68 15.61 -4.58
C GLY A 54 -3.82 14.76 -5.53
N ASP A 55 -3.10 13.78 -5.01
CA ASP A 55 -2.29 12.84 -5.80
C ASP A 55 -3.13 11.78 -6.52
N ASN A 56 -4.42 11.65 -6.16
CA ASN A 56 -5.34 10.59 -6.60
C ASN A 56 -4.78 9.18 -6.39
N ALA A 57 -3.88 9.02 -5.41
CA ALA A 57 -3.12 7.81 -5.21
C ALA A 57 -2.92 7.54 -3.71
N PHE A 58 -1.70 7.69 -3.22
CA PHE A 58 -1.29 7.22 -1.91
C PHE A 58 -1.83 8.09 -0.78
N TYR A 59 -1.66 9.41 -0.89
CA TYR A 59 -2.09 10.37 0.13
C TYR A 59 -3.62 10.48 0.19
N ASP A 60 -4.29 10.53 -0.97
CA ASP A 60 -5.75 10.58 -1.03
C ASP A 60 -6.40 9.27 -0.55
N SER A 61 -5.76 8.11 -0.76
CA SER A 61 -6.21 6.84 -0.19
C SER A 61 -6.16 6.85 1.34
N GLY A 62 -5.08 7.37 1.92
CA GLY A 62 -4.98 7.56 3.37
C GLY A 62 -6.06 8.51 3.90
N GLN A 63 -6.31 9.62 3.22
CA GLN A 63 -7.39 10.55 3.58
C GLN A 63 -8.76 9.88 3.58
N ALA A 64 -9.08 9.07 2.57
CA ALA A 64 -10.33 8.31 2.52
C ALA A 64 -10.48 7.36 3.73
N GLY A 65 -9.38 6.74 4.17
CA GLY A 65 -9.37 5.95 5.41
C GLY A 65 -9.64 6.78 6.66
N ILE A 66 -9.09 7.98 6.75
CA ILE A 66 -9.31 8.90 7.88
C ILE A 66 -10.75 9.42 7.90
N ASP A 67 -11.35 9.69 6.75
CA ASP A 67 -12.76 10.09 6.63
C ASP A 67 -13.69 8.94 7.05
N ALA A 68 -13.39 7.70 6.65
CA ALA A 68 -14.12 6.52 7.09
C ALA A 68 -14.03 6.34 8.61
N LEU A 69 -12.83 6.52 9.19
CA LEU A 69 -12.61 6.47 10.63
C LEU A 69 -13.43 7.54 11.37
N ALA A 70 -13.47 8.78 10.86
CA ALA A 70 -14.28 9.85 11.42
C ALA A 70 -15.78 9.48 11.44
N ALA A 71 -16.29 8.92 10.35
CA ALA A 71 -17.69 8.51 10.22
C ALA A 71 -18.05 7.34 11.13
N GLU A 72 -17.17 6.35 11.26
CA GLU A 72 -17.42 5.13 12.03
C GLU A 72 -17.32 5.37 13.55
N TYR A 73 -16.29 6.13 13.98
CA TYR A 73 -15.97 6.29 15.40
C TYR A 73 -16.40 7.65 15.97
N GLY A 74 -16.85 8.59 15.14
CA GLY A 74 -17.32 9.91 15.59
C GLY A 74 -16.21 10.80 16.16
N VAL A 75 -14.97 10.62 15.69
CA VAL A 75 -13.81 11.42 16.12
C VAL A 75 -13.66 12.70 15.30
N GLU A 76 -13.06 13.72 15.89
CA GLU A 76 -12.64 14.93 15.18
C GLU A 76 -11.32 14.64 14.46
N THR A 77 -11.22 14.95 13.17
CA THR A 77 -10.03 14.70 12.37
C THR A 77 -9.41 16.00 11.85
N ARG A 78 -8.09 16.00 11.67
CA ARG A 78 -7.35 17.03 10.92
C ARG A 78 -6.29 16.40 10.05
N THR A 79 -6.08 17.00 8.88
CA THR A 79 -4.97 16.63 8.00
C THR A 79 -3.94 17.74 7.98
N ILE A 80 -2.68 17.37 8.05
CA ILE A 80 -1.53 18.28 7.99
C ILE A 80 -0.66 17.84 6.81
N GLU A 81 -0.48 18.73 5.84
CA GLU A 81 0.32 18.50 4.64
C GLU A 81 1.66 19.23 4.77
N ALA A 82 2.77 18.48 4.82
CA ALA A 82 4.09 19.09 4.87
C ALA A 82 4.62 19.50 3.48
N ASN A 83 3.94 19.14 2.38
CA ASN A 83 4.24 19.59 1.01
C ASN A 83 5.71 19.35 0.60
N PHE A 84 6.28 18.22 1.03
CA PHE A 84 7.67 17.82 0.81
C PHE A 84 8.71 18.84 1.34
N ASP A 85 8.31 19.74 2.24
CA ASP A 85 9.16 20.76 2.83
C ASP A 85 9.75 20.24 4.16
N ALA A 86 11.03 19.88 4.14
CA ALA A 86 11.73 19.39 5.32
C ALA A 86 11.70 20.37 6.50
N GLY A 87 11.56 21.68 6.24
CA GLY A 87 11.40 22.70 7.28
C GLY A 87 10.07 22.61 8.03
N LYS A 88 9.07 21.88 7.50
CA LYS A 88 7.76 21.71 8.11
C LYS A 88 7.59 20.42 8.89
N TYR A 89 8.45 19.42 8.70
CA TYR A 89 8.28 18.09 9.29
C TYR A 89 8.18 18.12 10.82
N GLU A 90 9.18 18.66 11.51
CA GLU A 90 9.15 18.74 12.98
C GLU A 90 8.05 19.68 13.53
N PRO A 91 7.86 20.90 13.01
CA PRO A 91 6.75 21.75 13.42
C PRO A 91 5.37 21.09 13.26
N SER A 92 5.19 20.31 12.20
CA SER A 92 3.93 19.61 11.93
C SER A 92 3.69 18.45 12.90
N LEU A 93 4.73 17.68 13.25
CA LEU A 93 4.65 16.67 14.30
C LEU A 93 4.31 17.31 15.66
N GLN A 94 4.93 18.42 16.03
CA GLN A 94 4.62 19.13 17.28
C GLN A 94 3.17 19.62 17.30
N ALA A 95 2.69 20.17 16.18
CA ALA A 95 1.30 20.59 16.04
C ALA A 95 0.31 19.41 16.16
N ALA A 96 0.64 18.26 15.55
CA ALA A 96 -0.15 17.04 15.63
C ALA A 96 -0.26 16.54 17.07
N VAL A 97 0.87 16.42 17.79
CA VAL A 97 0.91 15.99 19.20
C VAL A 97 0.12 16.91 20.11
N GLY A 98 0.22 18.23 19.91
CA GLY A 98 -0.52 19.21 20.70
C GLY A 98 -2.04 19.13 20.53
N TYR A 99 -2.52 18.51 19.44
CA TYR A 99 -3.94 18.44 19.11
C TYR A 99 -4.54 17.04 19.22
N ALA A 100 -3.86 15.97 18.81
CA ALA A 100 -4.48 14.66 18.66
C ALA A 100 -4.15 13.70 19.81
N ASP A 101 -4.94 12.63 19.89
CA ASP A 101 -4.69 11.46 20.75
C ASP A 101 -4.03 10.34 19.93
N VAL A 102 -4.42 10.20 18.65
CA VAL A 102 -3.84 9.28 17.66
C VAL A 102 -3.32 10.08 16.48
N ILE A 103 -2.07 9.84 16.08
CA ILE A 103 -1.45 10.48 14.92
C ILE A 103 -1.07 9.41 13.90
N PHE A 104 -1.75 9.38 12.76
CA PHE A 104 -1.34 8.64 11.58
C PHE A 104 -0.30 9.48 10.83
N VAL A 105 0.84 8.90 10.50
CA VAL A 105 1.97 9.59 9.89
C VAL A 105 2.48 8.81 8.68
N ILE A 106 2.62 9.47 7.53
CA ILE A 106 3.50 8.99 6.45
C ILE A 106 4.83 9.70 6.64
N SER A 107 5.79 9.02 7.25
CA SER A 107 7.01 9.65 7.79
C SER A 107 8.21 9.68 6.85
N TYR A 108 8.06 9.25 5.60
CA TYR A 108 9.16 9.18 4.64
C TYR A 108 9.94 10.51 4.56
N GLY A 109 11.23 10.45 4.94
CA GLY A 109 12.15 11.59 4.98
C GLY A 109 12.22 12.31 6.34
N PHE A 110 11.51 11.85 7.36
CA PHE A 110 11.53 12.39 8.72
C PHE A 110 11.19 11.36 9.81
N GLU A 111 11.56 10.09 9.58
CA GLU A 111 11.40 8.95 10.47
C GLU A 111 12.08 9.18 11.83
N ASP A 112 13.28 9.76 11.81
CA ASP A 112 14.05 10.07 13.03
C ASP A 112 13.34 11.12 13.90
N GLN A 113 12.76 12.15 13.29
CA GLN A 113 11.98 13.17 13.99
C GLN A 113 10.70 12.57 14.58
N LEU A 114 10.03 11.67 13.86
CA LEU A 114 8.89 10.92 14.39
C LEU A 114 9.30 10.12 15.63
N LYS A 115 10.40 9.36 15.54
CA LYS A 115 10.94 8.58 16.66
C LYS A 115 11.23 9.44 17.89
N GLU A 116 11.93 10.56 17.72
CA GLU A 116 12.26 11.46 18.82
C GLU A 116 11.03 12.09 19.47
N ILE A 117 10.02 12.46 18.68
CA ILE A 117 8.79 13.04 19.19
C ILE A 117 7.94 11.99 19.89
N ALA A 118 7.87 10.77 19.36
CA ALA A 118 7.15 9.67 19.98
C ALA A 118 7.73 9.27 21.34
N ASP A 119 9.07 9.21 21.47
CA ASP A 119 9.75 8.94 22.74
C ASP A 119 9.48 10.03 23.80
N LYS A 120 9.23 11.28 23.37
CA LYS A 120 8.90 12.41 24.27
C LYS A 120 7.42 12.46 24.66
N ASN A 121 6.54 11.74 23.95
CA ASN A 121 5.08 11.79 24.13
C ASN A 121 4.47 10.38 24.20
N PRO A 122 4.84 9.57 25.22
CA PRO A 122 4.40 8.18 25.31
C PRO A 122 2.91 8.00 25.63
N ASP A 123 2.20 9.08 25.95
CA ASP A 123 0.74 9.09 26.13
C ASP A 123 -0.02 9.14 24.79
N LYS A 124 0.67 9.39 23.68
CA LYS A 124 0.11 9.45 22.33
C LYS A 124 0.30 8.13 21.60
N VAL A 125 -0.64 7.84 20.71
CA VAL A 125 -0.53 6.72 19.77
C VAL A 125 -0.02 7.25 18.45
N PHE A 126 1.08 6.70 17.95
CA PHE A 126 1.60 7.00 16.62
C PHE A 126 1.40 5.78 15.72
N VAL A 127 0.81 5.99 14.55
CA VAL A 127 0.69 4.97 13.52
C VAL A 127 1.49 5.43 12.32
N ASN A 128 2.68 4.85 12.14
CA ASN A 128 3.47 5.09 10.95
C ASN A 128 2.94 4.25 9.79
N ILE A 129 2.95 4.80 8.59
CA ILE A 129 2.48 4.12 7.37
C ILE A 129 3.65 4.09 6.39
N ASP A 130 3.78 3.00 5.63
CA ASP A 130 4.69 2.80 4.49
C ASP A 130 6.16 2.49 4.84
N THR A 131 6.58 2.79 6.05
CA THR A 131 7.93 2.46 6.53
C THR A 131 7.88 1.80 7.90
N VAL A 132 8.99 1.19 8.30
CA VAL A 132 9.14 0.64 9.65
C VAL A 132 9.95 1.62 10.50
N VAL A 133 9.30 2.18 11.52
CA VAL A 133 9.92 3.07 12.51
C VAL A 133 9.78 2.46 13.89
N GLU A 134 10.92 2.20 14.53
CA GLU A 134 11.00 1.66 15.89
C GLU A 134 11.55 2.70 16.86
N ASN A 135 10.86 2.88 17.99
CA ASN A 135 11.25 3.80 19.04
C ASN A 135 11.44 3.10 20.39
N SER A 136 12.16 3.78 21.30
CA SER A 136 12.57 3.19 22.57
C SER A 136 11.38 2.95 23.50
N ALA A 137 10.33 3.77 23.37
CA ALA A 137 9.12 3.68 24.18
C ALA A 137 8.05 2.72 23.62
N ASP A 138 8.28 2.11 22.45
CA ASP A 138 7.34 1.17 21.80
C ASP A 138 5.93 1.77 21.60
N THR A 139 5.89 3.04 21.17
CA THR A 139 4.65 3.84 20.99
C THR A 139 4.28 4.06 19.53
N ILE A 140 5.16 3.68 18.61
CA ILE A 140 4.91 3.70 17.17
C ILE A 140 4.47 2.31 16.72
N THR A 141 3.25 2.22 16.18
CA THR A 141 2.82 1.07 15.38
C THR A 141 3.11 1.37 13.92
N SER A 142 3.96 0.58 13.27
CA SER A 142 4.21 0.70 11.83
C SER A 142 3.28 -0.22 11.05
N VAL A 143 2.59 0.35 10.06
CA VAL A 143 1.79 -0.36 9.05
C VAL A 143 2.61 -0.37 7.78
N ASP A 144 3.27 -1.50 7.57
CA ASP A 144 4.08 -1.79 6.39
C ASP A 144 3.27 -2.60 5.36
N PHE A 145 3.69 -2.55 4.11
CA PHE A 145 3.07 -3.29 3.02
C PHE A 145 4.04 -4.31 2.45
N ILE A 146 3.48 -5.32 1.76
CA ILE A 146 4.27 -6.23 0.94
C ILE A 146 4.00 -5.84 -0.51
N GLU A 147 4.46 -4.66 -0.90
CA GLU A 147 4.24 -4.12 -2.25
C GLU A 147 4.70 -5.08 -3.35
N GLU A 148 5.68 -5.93 -3.06
CA GLU A 148 6.21 -6.92 -4.00
C GLU A 148 5.13 -7.86 -4.52
N GLU A 149 4.15 -8.24 -3.70
CA GLU A 149 3.07 -9.12 -4.15
C GLU A 149 2.24 -8.47 -5.26
N SER A 150 1.90 -7.18 -5.07
CA SER A 150 1.14 -6.41 -6.05
C SER A 150 1.96 -6.12 -7.31
N ALA A 151 3.22 -5.74 -7.11
CA ALA A 151 4.15 -5.38 -8.18
C ALA A 151 4.50 -6.59 -9.05
N TYR A 152 4.68 -7.77 -8.45
CA TYR A 152 4.89 -9.01 -9.17
C TYR A 152 3.72 -9.31 -10.10
N LEU A 153 2.48 -9.19 -9.63
CA LEU A 153 1.30 -9.41 -10.46
C LEU A 153 1.21 -8.36 -11.59
N ALA A 154 1.52 -7.09 -11.31
CA ALA A 154 1.61 -6.06 -12.35
C ALA A 154 2.69 -6.40 -13.39
N GLY A 155 3.82 -6.95 -12.95
CA GLY A 155 4.90 -7.43 -13.81
C GLY A 155 4.45 -8.58 -14.71
N VAL A 156 3.71 -9.55 -14.17
CA VAL A 156 3.13 -10.65 -14.96
C VAL A 156 2.22 -10.10 -16.07
N VAL A 157 1.35 -9.14 -15.74
CA VAL A 157 0.47 -8.50 -16.72
C VAL A 157 1.28 -7.79 -17.81
N ALA A 158 2.31 -7.04 -17.42
CA ALA A 158 3.19 -6.36 -18.36
C ALA A 158 3.95 -7.34 -19.26
N GLY A 159 4.43 -8.45 -18.70
CA GLY A 159 5.11 -9.51 -19.45
C GLY A 159 4.20 -10.21 -20.45
N MET A 160 2.94 -10.48 -20.07
CA MET A 160 1.94 -11.02 -21.00
C MET A 160 1.62 -10.03 -22.13
N LEU A 161 1.55 -8.74 -21.81
CA LEU A 161 1.22 -7.71 -22.78
C LEU A 161 2.36 -7.43 -23.77
N THR A 162 3.60 -7.22 -23.28
CA THR A 162 4.79 -6.92 -24.11
C THR A 162 5.19 -8.08 -25.02
N THR A 163 4.74 -9.31 -24.72
CA THR A 163 4.97 -10.49 -25.56
C THR A 163 3.87 -10.72 -26.61
N ASP A 164 2.74 -10.04 -26.50
CA ASP A 164 1.61 -10.17 -27.43
C ASP A 164 1.58 -9.04 -28.47
N THR A 165 2.36 -9.24 -29.54
CA THR A 165 2.40 -8.33 -30.70
C THR A 165 1.08 -8.20 -31.47
N SER A 166 0.03 -8.97 -31.11
CA SER A 166 -1.31 -8.76 -31.68
C SER A 166 -2.05 -7.59 -31.03
N VAL A 167 -1.60 -7.13 -29.86
CA VAL A 167 -2.15 -5.95 -29.19
C VAL A 167 -1.63 -4.68 -29.86
N LYS A 168 -2.53 -3.71 -30.10
CA LYS A 168 -2.18 -2.43 -30.73
C LYS A 168 -1.07 -1.75 -29.92
N ASN A 169 -0.06 -1.25 -30.62
CA ASN A 169 1.05 -0.45 -30.09
C ASN A 169 2.06 -1.21 -29.19
N ILE A 170 1.90 -2.53 -29.02
CA ILE A 170 2.95 -3.41 -28.51
C ILE A 170 3.97 -3.70 -29.61
N ASN A 171 5.25 -3.63 -29.27
CA ASN A 171 6.34 -3.88 -30.20
C ASN A 171 7.00 -5.26 -29.93
N ALA A 172 8.01 -5.64 -30.71
CA ALA A 172 8.65 -6.95 -30.59
C ALA A 172 9.92 -6.94 -29.71
N ASP A 173 10.28 -5.79 -29.13
CA ASP A 173 11.54 -5.59 -28.42
C ASP A 173 11.51 -6.16 -26.99
N LYS A 174 10.31 -6.47 -26.44
CA LYS A 174 10.09 -7.01 -25.08
C LYS A 174 10.69 -6.14 -23.97
N ILE A 175 10.56 -4.82 -24.11
CA ILE A 175 11.03 -3.84 -23.13
C ILE A 175 9.81 -3.28 -22.40
N VAL A 176 9.85 -3.30 -21.08
CA VAL A 176 8.87 -2.62 -20.23
C VAL A 176 9.60 -1.62 -19.33
N GLY A 177 8.87 -0.65 -18.80
CA GLY A 177 9.44 0.45 -18.05
C GLY A 177 8.84 0.61 -16.65
N VAL A 178 9.61 1.24 -15.76
CA VAL A 178 9.13 1.74 -14.47
C VAL A 178 9.52 3.20 -14.29
N VAL A 179 8.55 4.05 -13.93
CA VAL A 179 8.82 5.42 -13.43
C VAL A 179 8.62 5.41 -11.92
N GLY A 180 9.72 5.52 -11.16
CA GLY A 180 9.72 5.58 -9.69
C GLY A 180 9.91 7.00 -9.19
N GLY A 181 9.23 7.39 -8.11
CA GLY A 181 9.37 8.73 -7.52
C GLY A 181 10.76 9.00 -6.94
N ASP A 182 11.37 8.00 -6.28
CA ASP A 182 12.75 8.07 -5.80
C ASP A 182 13.47 6.71 -5.88
N VAL A 183 14.72 6.65 -5.43
CA VAL A 183 15.47 5.40 -5.21
C VAL A 183 15.55 5.14 -3.71
N ASP A 184 14.54 4.47 -3.19
CA ASP A 184 14.43 4.05 -1.79
C ASP A 184 14.02 2.56 -1.69
N PRO A 185 14.01 1.97 -0.48
CA PRO A 185 13.67 0.56 -0.31
C PRO A 185 12.29 0.17 -0.87
N VAL A 186 11.27 1.01 -0.68
CA VAL A 186 9.88 0.74 -1.11
C VAL A 186 9.79 0.73 -2.63
N VAL A 187 10.28 1.79 -3.29
CA VAL A 187 10.29 1.85 -4.77
C VAL A 187 11.16 0.74 -5.36
N SER A 188 12.28 0.42 -4.71
CA SER A 188 13.16 -0.67 -5.15
C SER A 188 12.47 -2.03 -5.05
N ALA A 189 11.63 -2.26 -4.03
CA ALA A 189 10.83 -3.46 -3.86
C ALA A 189 9.79 -3.59 -5.00
N PHE A 190 9.07 -2.50 -5.31
CA PHE A 190 8.18 -2.45 -6.48
C PHE A 190 8.91 -2.79 -7.78
N VAL A 191 10.05 -2.15 -8.06
CA VAL A 191 10.82 -2.36 -9.29
C VAL A 191 11.31 -3.81 -9.39
N PHE A 192 11.90 -4.32 -8.30
CA PHE A 192 12.41 -5.68 -8.24
C PHE A 192 11.30 -6.71 -8.51
N ALA A 193 10.17 -6.58 -7.82
CA ALA A 193 9.09 -7.55 -7.95
C ALA A 193 8.38 -7.45 -9.30
N TYR A 194 8.20 -6.24 -9.84
CA TYR A 194 7.71 -6.04 -11.21
C TYR A 194 8.61 -6.71 -12.24
N GLU A 195 9.94 -6.57 -12.11
CA GLU A 195 10.91 -7.28 -12.96
C GLU A 195 10.76 -8.80 -12.85
N LYS A 196 10.65 -9.35 -11.63
CA LYS A 196 10.45 -10.79 -11.44
C LYS A 196 9.10 -11.30 -11.95
N GLY A 197 8.06 -10.48 -11.85
CA GLY A 197 6.76 -10.76 -12.45
C GLY A 197 6.86 -10.87 -13.96
N ALA A 198 7.46 -9.87 -14.62
CA ALA A 198 7.62 -9.85 -16.07
C ALA A 198 8.48 -11.02 -16.57
N GLN A 199 9.64 -11.23 -15.95
CA GLN A 199 10.56 -12.32 -16.30
C GLN A 199 9.99 -13.73 -16.04
N SER A 200 8.96 -13.86 -15.21
CA SER A 200 8.27 -15.15 -15.02
C SER A 200 7.45 -15.57 -16.24
N VAL A 201 7.04 -14.61 -17.08
CA VAL A 201 6.34 -14.85 -18.35
C VAL A 201 7.35 -15.17 -19.44
N ASP A 202 8.39 -14.34 -19.56
CA ASP A 202 9.49 -14.54 -20.50
C ASP A 202 10.79 -13.98 -19.89
N PRO A 203 11.82 -14.81 -19.65
CA PRO A 203 13.06 -14.38 -19.01
C PRO A 203 13.90 -13.41 -19.85
N GLU A 204 13.57 -13.20 -21.13
CA GLU A 204 14.23 -12.21 -22.00
C GLU A 204 13.67 -10.79 -21.84
N ILE A 205 12.56 -10.59 -21.11
CA ILE A 205 11.98 -9.25 -20.91
C ILE A 205 12.97 -8.36 -20.15
N ALA A 206 13.26 -7.20 -20.74
CA ALA A 206 14.06 -6.15 -20.12
C ALA A 206 13.17 -5.13 -19.41
N VAL A 207 13.57 -4.73 -18.19
CA VAL A 207 12.88 -3.71 -17.40
C VAL A 207 13.79 -2.50 -17.25
N GLU A 208 13.38 -1.38 -17.85
CA GLU A 208 14.09 -0.10 -17.78
C GLU A 208 13.46 0.80 -16.69
N THR A 209 14.27 1.44 -15.87
CA THR A 209 13.76 2.27 -14.75
C THR A 209 14.22 3.72 -14.87
N LYS A 210 13.30 4.67 -14.58
CA LYS A 210 13.60 6.10 -14.41
C LYS A 210 13.16 6.54 -13.03
N SER A 211 14.09 7.08 -12.25
CA SER A 211 13.80 7.74 -10.98
C SER A 211 13.55 9.23 -11.18
N LEU A 212 12.58 9.78 -10.45
CA LEU A 212 12.31 11.21 -10.38
C LEU A 212 13.13 11.91 -9.27
N GLY A 213 13.95 11.18 -8.51
CA GLY A 213 14.84 11.75 -7.47
C GLY A 213 14.10 12.55 -6.41
N GLY A 214 13.01 11.98 -5.87
CA GLY A 214 12.21 12.56 -4.79
C GLY A 214 11.16 13.57 -5.25
N ALA A 215 10.99 13.77 -6.56
CA ALA A 215 9.99 14.68 -7.12
C ALA A 215 8.63 13.98 -7.28
N TRP A 216 7.96 13.74 -6.16
CA TRP A 216 6.69 13.01 -6.06
C TRP A 216 5.47 13.78 -6.59
N ASP A 217 5.59 15.09 -6.78
CA ASP A 217 4.53 16.00 -7.24
C ASP A 217 4.79 16.65 -8.62
N ASP A 218 5.92 16.35 -9.26
CA ASP A 218 6.29 16.91 -10.56
C ASP A 218 5.81 16.02 -11.72
N ALA A 219 4.55 16.22 -12.11
CA ALA A 219 3.96 15.53 -13.27
C ALA A 219 4.69 15.82 -14.59
N ALA A 220 5.35 16.97 -14.75
CA ALA A 220 6.12 17.24 -15.96
C ALA A 220 7.36 16.34 -16.03
N LYS A 221 8.05 16.15 -14.90
CA LYS A 221 9.18 15.24 -14.78
C LYS A 221 8.77 13.78 -14.95
N GLY A 222 7.63 13.37 -14.36
CA GLY A 222 7.04 12.05 -14.58
C GLY A 222 6.74 11.77 -16.05
N LYS A 223 6.13 12.74 -16.74
CA LYS A 223 5.88 12.68 -18.18
C LYS A 223 7.18 12.53 -18.99
N GLN A 224 8.19 13.35 -18.69
CA GLN A 224 9.47 13.29 -19.38
C GLN A 224 10.19 11.95 -19.16
N ALA A 225 10.13 11.39 -17.96
CA ALA A 225 10.70 10.09 -17.64
C ALA A 225 10.02 8.96 -18.46
N ALA A 226 8.69 8.95 -18.50
CA ALA A 226 7.93 7.99 -19.28
C ALA A 226 8.22 8.10 -20.79
N LEU A 227 8.29 9.32 -21.34
CA LEU A 227 8.65 9.53 -22.74
C LEU A 227 10.04 8.98 -23.07
N GLN A 228 11.02 9.09 -22.17
CA GLN A 228 12.34 8.49 -22.36
C GLN A 228 12.28 6.97 -22.39
N LEU A 229 11.46 6.33 -21.55
CA LEU A 229 11.25 4.88 -21.58
C LEU A 229 10.64 4.45 -22.91
N TYR A 230 9.63 5.16 -23.39
CA TYR A 230 9.02 4.89 -24.71
C TYR A 230 10.01 5.10 -25.87
N ASP A 231 10.89 6.09 -25.79
CA ASP A 231 11.97 6.29 -26.78
C ASP A 231 13.02 5.17 -26.72
N GLN A 232 13.20 4.54 -25.56
CA GLN A 232 13.97 3.32 -25.33
C GLN A 232 13.20 2.04 -25.71
N LYS A 233 12.06 2.15 -26.39
CA LYS A 233 11.22 1.05 -26.88
C LYS A 233 10.42 0.32 -25.81
N ALA A 234 10.33 0.84 -24.59
CA ALA A 234 9.33 0.33 -23.66
C ALA A 234 7.93 0.49 -24.27
N ASP A 235 7.06 -0.51 -24.15
CA ASP A 235 5.66 -0.43 -24.59
C ASP A 235 4.64 -0.52 -23.46
N VAL A 236 5.07 -0.98 -22.28
CA VAL A 236 4.30 -0.93 -21.04
C VAL A 236 5.11 -0.21 -19.98
N VAL A 237 4.54 0.80 -19.32
CA VAL A 237 5.21 1.52 -18.23
C VAL A 237 4.36 1.46 -16.97
N PHE A 238 4.94 0.89 -15.91
CA PHE A 238 4.41 0.93 -14.55
C PHE A 238 4.91 2.21 -13.84
N GLN A 239 4.05 2.85 -13.05
CA GLN A 239 4.42 4.08 -12.34
C GLN A 239 4.24 3.88 -10.83
N VAL A 240 5.24 4.32 -10.06
CA VAL A 240 5.30 4.30 -8.60
C VAL A 240 5.76 5.69 -8.15
N ALA A 241 4.97 6.72 -8.48
CA ALA A 241 5.42 8.11 -8.44
C ALA A 241 4.36 9.11 -7.94
N ALA A 242 3.40 8.67 -7.13
CA ALA A 242 2.34 9.52 -6.56
C ALA A 242 1.71 10.48 -7.62
N ALA A 243 1.59 11.77 -7.30
CA ALA A 243 1.02 12.77 -8.21
C ALA A 243 1.85 12.95 -9.49
N ALA A 244 3.18 12.79 -9.43
CA ALA A 244 4.04 12.82 -10.61
C ALA A 244 3.70 11.70 -11.61
N GLY A 245 3.15 10.58 -11.13
CA GLY A 245 2.63 9.46 -11.92
C GLY A 245 1.55 9.84 -12.93
N ILE A 246 0.79 10.91 -12.68
CA ILE A 246 -0.19 11.45 -13.64
C ILE A 246 0.50 11.84 -14.95
N GLY A 247 1.74 12.33 -14.88
CA GLY A 247 2.58 12.62 -16.04
C GLY A 247 2.87 11.39 -16.90
N THR A 248 3.12 10.25 -16.27
CA THR A 248 3.32 8.97 -16.95
C THR A 248 2.08 8.56 -17.74
N LEU A 249 0.89 8.72 -17.16
CA LEU A 249 -0.38 8.45 -17.84
C LEU A 249 -0.65 9.42 -19.01
N GLN A 250 -0.23 10.68 -18.88
CA GLN A 250 -0.29 11.64 -19.98
C GLN A 250 0.66 11.27 -21.12
N ALA A 251 1.88 10.81 -20.81
CA ALA A 251 2.83 10.32 -21.80
C ALA A 251 2.30 9.11 -22.56
N ALA A 252 1.68 8.14 -21.84
CA ALA A 252 1.05 6.97 -22.45
C ALA A 252 0.01 7.39 -23.50
N ARG A 253 -0.93 8.26 -23.09
CA ARG A 253 -1.94 8.83 -23.98
C ARG A 253 -1.36 9.53 -25.22
N GLU A 254 -0.27 10.29 -25.04
CA GLU A 254 0.41 10.99 -26.14
C GLU A 254 1.06 10.02 -27.14
N ARG A 255 1.56 8.87 -26.65
CA ARG A 255 2.12 7.79 -27.47
C ARG A 255 1.07 6.78 -27.96
N GLU A 256 -0.19 6.99 -27.60
CA GLU A 256 -1.30 6.04 -27.81
C GLU A 256 -1.09 4.66 -27.16
N LEU A 257 -0.32 4.59 -26.08
CA LEU A 257 -0.10 3.38 -25.27
C LEU A 257 -1.10 3.30 -24.10
#